data_AF-A0A9Q4FMG8-F1
#
_entry.id   AF-A0A9Q4FMG8-F1
#
_cell.length_a   1.000
_cell.length_b   1.000
_cell.length_c   1.000
_cell.angle_alpha   90.00
_cell.angle_beta   90.00
_cell.angle_gamma   90.00
#
_symmetry.space_group_name_H-M   'P 1'
#
loop_
_entity.id
_entity.type
_entity.pdbx_description
1 polymer ?
#
loop_
_entity_poly.entity_id
_entity_poly.type
_entity_poly.pdbx_seq_one_letter_code
_entity_poly.pdbx_strand_id
1 'polypeptide(L)'
;MSDKNNNNEKQDNQNICLGTGIGLAFGAAFGVLFNNIAIGAGLGMLLGIVIGVIMDKNRKDIRVNVAKVVLVSIIGVILILLVPKIISYL
;
A
#
# COMPACT_ATOMS: atom_id res chain seq x y z
N MET A 1 36.42 -8.58 -10.60
CA MET A 1 35.69 -7.42 -11.15
C MET A 1 34.26 -7.87 -11.42
N SER A 2 33.38 -7.82 -10.42
CA SER A 2 31.90 -7.92 -10.50
C SER A 2 31.35 -8.12 -9.09
N ASP A 3 30.96 -7.06 -8.38
CA ASP A 3 30.23 -7.21 -7.10
C ASP A 3 29.38 -6.00 -6.68
N LYS A 4 29.20 -5.02 -7.59
CA LYS A 4 28.47 -3.78 -7.23
C LYS A 4 26.99 -3.78 -7.62
N ASN A 5 26.53 -4.80 -8.35
CA ASN A 5 25.15 -4.84 -8.85
C ASN A 5 24.16 -5.55 -7.91
N ASN A 6 24.64 -6.42 -7.00
CA ASN A 6 23.78 -7.32 -6.23
C ASN A 6 23.24 -6.73 -4.90
N ASN A 7 23.75 -5.56 -4.51
CA ASN A 7 23.43 -4.95 -3.21
C ASN A 7 22.18 -4.08 -3.28
N ASN A 8 21.88 -3.48 -4.43
CA ASN A 8 20.73 -2.59 -4.59
C ASN A 8 19.42 -3.39 -4.66
N GLU A 9 19.40 -4.51 -5.40
CA GLU A 9 18.21 -5.38 -5.52
C GLU A 9 17.81 -6.07 -4.21
N LYS A 10 18.79 -6.44 -3.37
CA LYS A 10 18.50 -7.00 -2.04
C LYS A 10 17.91 -5.94 -1.11
N GLN A 11 18.40 -4.70 -1.21
CA GLN A 11 17.96 -3.61 -0.36
C GLN A 11 16.56 -3.10 -0.73
N ASP A 12 16.23 -3.04 -2.03
CA ASP A 12 14.88 -2.69 -2.51
C ASP A 12 13.84 -3.71 -2.02
N ASN A 13 14.13 -5.01 -2.17
CA ASN A 13 13.24 -6.08 -1.69
C ASN A 13 13.08 -6.07 -0.17
N GLN A 14 14.13 -5.73 0.58
CA GLN A 14 14.06 -5.60 2.04
C GLN A 14 13.17 -4.42 2.45
N ASN A 15 13.24 -3.29 1.76
CA ASN A 15 12.42 -2.12 2.08
C ASN A 15 10.93 -2.37 1.82
N ILE A 16 10.59 -3.04 0.72
CA ILE A 16 9.21 -3.45 0.43
C ILE A 16 8.74 -4.47 1.47
N CYS A 17 9.55 -5.48 1.81
CA CYS A 17 9.18 -6.49 2.79
C CYS A 17 8.97 -5.89 4.20
N LEU A 18 9.85 -4.99 4.62
CA LEU A 18 9.72 -4.24 5.89
C LEU A 18 8.48 -3.35 5.89
N GLY A 19 8.25 -2.57 4.82
CA GLY A 19 7.08 -1.72 4.68
C GLY A 19 5.79 -2.54 4.76
N THR A 20 5.72 -3.66 4.04
CA THR A 20 4.54 -4.53 4.01
C THR A 20 4.31 -5.22 5.36
N GLY A 21 5.37 -5.70 6.02
CA GLY A 21 5.27 -6.32 7.35
C GLY A 21 4.80 -5.35 8.43
N ILE A 22 5.34 -4.14 8.44
CA ILE A 22 4.93 -3.08 9.37
C ILE A 22 3.50 -2.63 9.07
N GLY A 23 3.18 -2.38 7.80
CA GLY A 23 1.84 -1.99 7.38
C GLY A 23 0.78 -3.02 7.70
N LEU A 24 1.06 -4.31 7.50
CA LEU A 24 0.14 -5.40 7.84
C LEU A 24 -0.07 -5.51 9.35
N ALA A 25 0.99 -5.42 10.16
CA ALA A 25 0.89 -5.49 11.62
C ALA A 25 0.08 -4.32 12.20
N PHE A 26 0.38 -3.09 11.76
CA PHE A 26 -0.39 -1.92 12.16
C PHE A 26 -1.83 -1.95 11.61
N GLY A 27 -2.01 -2.37 10.36
CA GLY A 27 -3.32 -2.54 9.74
C GLY A 27 -4.21 -3.51 10.48
N ALA A 28 -3.66 -4.67 10.86
CA ALA A 28 -4.37 -5.65 11.65
C ALA A 28 -4.76 -5.09 13.03
N ALA A 29 -3.85 -4.36 13.70
CA ALA A 29 -4.16 -3.70 14.97
C ALA A 29 -5.30 -2.67 14.83
N PHE A 30 -5.28 -1.84 13.78
CA PHE A 30 -6.38 -0.93 13.46
C PHE A 30 -7.66 -1.69 13.09
N GLY A 31 -7.55 -2.81 12.38
CA GLY A 31 -8.68 -3.66 12.01
C GLY A 31 -9.40 -4.26 13.22
N VAL A 32 -8.65 -4.66 14.25
CA VAL A 32 -9.23 -5.08 15.54
C VAL A 32 -9.98 -3.91 16.18
N LEU A 33 -9.41 -2.70 16.15
CA LEU A 33 -10.06 -1.50 16.71
C LEU A 33 -11.36 -1.14 15.99
N PHE A 34 -11.43 -1.35 14.67
CA PHE A 34 -12.64 -1.15 13.87
C PHE A 34 -13.59 -2.37 13.85
N ASN A 35 -13.30 -3.40 14.64
CA ASN A 35 -14.01 -4.69 14.64
C ASN A 35 -14.12 -5.32 13.23
N ASN A 36 -13.20 -4.96 12.34
CA ASN A 36 -13.13 -5.43 10.97
C ASN A 36 -11.66 -5.59 10.56
N ILE A 37 -11.11 -6.74 10.94
CA ILE A 37 -9.72 -7.12 10.67
C ILE A 37 -9.45 -7.18 9.17
N ALA A 38 -10.42 -7.61 8.35
CA ALA A 38 -10.25 -7.70 6.90
C ALA A 38 -10.00 -6.30 6.28
N ILE A 39 -10.79 -5.31 6.68
CA ILE A 39 -10.60 -3.93 6.20
C ILE A 39 -9.29 -3.34 6.73
N GLY A 40 -8.99 -3.53 8.02
CA GLY A 40 -7.76 -2.98 8.60
C GLY A 40 -6.49 -3.61 8.02
N ALA A 41 -6.44 -4.94 7.89
CA ALA A 41 -5.31 -5.64 7.29
C ALA A 41 -5.16 -5.28 5.80
N GLY A 42 -6.26 -5.16 5.06
CA GLY A 42 -6.24 -4.72 3.66
C GLY A 42 -5.70 -3.30 3.49
N LEU A 43 -6.18 -2.35 4.31
CA LEU A 43 -5.71 -0.97 4.29
C LEU A 43 -4.24 -0.85 4.74
N GLY A 44 -3.87 -1.54 5.81
CA GLY A 44 -2.50 -1.50 6.30
C GLY A 44 -1.50 -2.17 5.36
N MET A 45 -1.88 -3.27 4.71
CA MET A 45 -1.06 -3.88 3.65
C MET A 45 -0.84 -2.92 2.49
N LEU A 46 -1.92 -2.26 2.03
CA LEU A 46 -1.84 -1.27 0.95
C LEU A 46 -0.89 -0.12 1.31
N LEU A 47 -1.02 0.44 2.51
CA LEU A 47 -0.15 1.51 3.01
C LEU A 47 1.29 1.04 3.20
N GLY A 48 1.49 -0.18 3.72
CA GLY A 48 2.80 -0.77 3.94
C GLY A 48 3.61 -0.96 2.66
N ILE A 49 2.97 -1.48 1.60
CA ILE A 49 3.59 -1.62 0.28
C ILE A 49 4.01 -0.23 -0.23
N VAL A 50 3.14 0.76 -0.11
CA VAL A 50 3.41 2.13 -0.58
C VAL A 50 4.59 2.74 0.15
N ILE A 51 4.65 2.62 1.47
CA ILE A 51 5.77 3.12 2.29
C ILE A 51 7.06 2.39 1.92
N GLY A 52 7.02 1.07 1.74
CA GLY A 52 8.17 0.27 1.33
C GLY A 52 8.73 0.68 -0.03
N VAL A 53 7.85 0.96 -1.01
CA VAL A 53 8.23 1.45 -2.34
C VAL A 53 8.66 2.92 -2.32
N ILE A 54 8.17 3.76 -1.39
CA ILE A 54 8.63 5.15 -1.25
C ILE A 54 10.02 5.22 -0.60
N MET A 55 10.29 4.34 0.37
CA MET A 55 11.58 4.25 1.07
C MET A 55 12.70 3.76 0.14
N ASP A 56 12.31 3.05 -0.91
CA ASP A 56 13.17 2.72 -2.03
C ASP A 56 13.61 4.00 -2.79
N LYS A 57 14.85 4.39 -2.54
CA LYS A 57 15.44 5.66 -2.97
C LYS A 57 15.95 5.62 -4.42
N ASN A 58 15.94 4.44 -5.06
CA ASN A 58 16.53 4.20 -6.38
C ASN A 58 15.58 4.50 -7.55
N ARG A 59 14.30 4.78 -7.29
CA ARG A 59 13.26 4.90 -8.32
C ARG A 59 12.40 6.17 -8.15
N LYS A 60 12.98 7.33 -8.49
CA LYS A 60 12.30 8.66 -8.41
C LYS A 60 11.04 8.72 -9.30
N ASP A 61 11.10 8.05 -10.43
CA ASP A 61 10.08 7.84 -11.46
C ASP A 61 8.94 6.91 -11.02
N ILE A 62 9.20 5.92 -10.15
CA ILE A 62 8.18 5.02 -9.63
C ILE A 62 7.30 5.72 -8.58
N ARG A 63 7.86 6.61 -7.75
CA ARG A 63 7.13 7.27 -6.66
C ARG A 63 5.87 8.02 -7.10
N VAL A 64 5.89 8.66 -8.27
CA VAL A 64 4.70 9.33 -8.84
C VAL A 64 3.66 8.33 -9.34
N ASN A 65 4.05 7.15 -9.79
CA ASN A 65 3.14 6.10 -10.22
C ASN A 65 2.48 5.39 -9.04
N VAL A 66 3.22 5.08 -7.96
CA VAL A 66 2.61 4.47 -6.75
C VAL A 66 1.63 5.41 -6.08
N ALA A 67 1.99 6.70 -5.94
CA ALA A 67 1.07 7.70 -5.41
C ALA A 67 -0.22 7.82 -6.25
N LYS A 68 -0.09 7.77 -7.59
CA LYS A 68 -1.25 7.71 -8.50
C LYS A 68 -2.06 6.44 -8.32
N VAL A 69 -1.42 5.27 -8.18
CA VAL A 69 -2.09 3.98 -7.94
C VAL A 69 -2.91 4.00 -6.65
N VAL A 70 -2.36 4.57 -5.57
CA VAL A 70 -3.09 4.71 -4.30
C VAL A 70 -4.31 5.62 -4.47
N LEU A 71 -4.14 6.77 -5.12
CA LEU A 71 -5.24 7.70 -5.36
C LEU A 71 -6.34 7.06 -6.24
N VAL A 72 -5.95 6.30 -7.27
CA VAL A 72 -6.89 5.55 -8.13
C VAL A 72 -7.66 4.51 -7.33
N SER A 73 -7.00 3.81 -6.40
CA SER A 73 -7.62 2.80 -5.56
C SER A 73 -8.64 3.43 -4.60
N ILE A 74 -8.31 4.57 -3.99
CA ILE A 74 -9.21 5.34 -3.12
C ILE A 74 -10.44 5.82 -3.91
N ILE A 75 -10.24 6.37 -5.12
CA ILE A 75 -11.33 6.80 -6.00
C ILE A 75 -12.24 5.62 -6.37
N GLY A 76 -11.67 4.45 -6.69
CA GLY A 76 -12.43 3.24 -7.01
C GLY A 76 -13.28 2.74 -5.84
N VAL A 77 -12.73 2.72 -4.62
CA VAL A 77 -13.46 2.32 -3.41
C VAL A 77 -14.60 3.30 -3.12
N ILE A 78 -14.35 4.61 -3.25
CA ILE A 78 -15.38 5.65 -3.10
C ILE A 78 -16.50 5.45 -4.11
N LEU A 79 -16.16 5.17 -5.37
CA LEU A 79 -17.15 4.91 -6.43
C LEU A 79 -18.02 3.69 -6.08
N ILE A 80 -17.40 2.57 -5.69
CA ILE A 80 -18.09 1.33 -5.29
C ILE A 80 -19.04 1.56 -4.11
N LEU A 81 -18.62 2.37 -3.13
CA LEU A 81 -19.45 2.71 -1.97
C LEU A 81 -20.61 3.65 -2.32
N LEU A 82 -20.47 4.50 -3.34
CA LEU A 82 -21.52 5.43 -3.77
C LEU A 82 -22.60 4.75 -4.63
N VAL A 83 -22.25 3.76 -5.46
CA VAL A 83 -23.20 3.04 -6.34
C VAL A 83 -24.50 2.61 -5.62
N PRO A 84 -24.45 1.88 -4.49
CA PRO A 84 -25.68 1.47 -3.79
C PRO A 84 -26.48 2.67 -3.24
N LYS A 85 -25.80 3.77 -2.88
CA LYS A 85 -26.43 4.96 -2.33
C LYS A 85 -27.15 5.80 -3.40
N ILE A 86 -26.65 5.82 -4.63
CA ILE A 86 -27.34 6.43 -5.78
C ILE A 86 -28.60 5.62 -6.15
N ILE A 87 -28.50 4.29 -6.21
CA ILE A 87 -29.61 3.40 -6.57
C ILE A 87 -30.77 3.51 -5.58
N SER A 88 -30.47 3.68 -4.29
CA SER A 88 -31.49 3.86 -3.26
C SER A 88 -32.13 5.26 -3.23
N TYR A 89 -31.54 6.25 -3.91
CA TYR A 89 -32.07 7.61 -4.00
C TYR A 89 -32.95 7.81 -5.24
N LEU A 90 -32.87 6.89 -6.21
CA LEU A 90 -33.69 6.85 -7.42
C LEU A 90 -35.00 6.10 -7.16
#